data_AF-A0A928HRT1-F1
#
_entry.id   AF-A0A928HRT1-F1
#
_cell.length_a   1.000
_cell.length_b   1.000
_cell.length_c   1.000
_cell.angle_alpha   90.00
_cell.angle_beta   90.00
_cell.angle_gamma   90.00
#
_symmetry.space_group_name_H-M   'P 1'
#
loop_
_entity.id
_entity.type
_entity.pdbx_description
1 polymer ?
#
loop_
_entity_poly.entity_id
_entity_poly.type
_entity_poly.pdbx_seq_one_letter_code
_entity_poly.pdbx_strand_id
1 'polypeptide(L)'
;MPKNIKEIMIALNQVLTTTVWVNEDRQIISLADELKIGHNNAPRSIEDLPRTSLVGAYVSLQIRTDNFDAAAESMDTKTLALRVKEMVFAEAKKAIDTADGTLSSGVAMAA
;
A
#
# COMPACT_ATOMS: atom_id res chain seq x y z
N MET A 1 -5.60 22.69 6.14
CA MET A 1 -4.75 23.01 4.97
C MET A 1 -5.06 21.99 3.89
N PRO A 2 -5.07 22.33 2.58
CA PRO A 2 -5.16 21.32 1.55
C PRO A 2 -3.97 20.36 1.73
N LYS A 3 -4.24 19.07 1.99
CA LYS A 3 -3.21 18.04 2.15
C LYS A 3 -2.24 18.17 0.99
N ASN A 4 -0.94 18.33 1.27
CA ASN A 4 0.03 18.63 0.23
C ASN A 4 0.11 17.41 -0.68
N ILE A 5 -0.16 17.57 -1.99
CA ILE A 5 -0.14 16.44 -2.95
C ILE A 5 1.16 15.65 -2.84
N LYS A 6 2.26 16.34 -2.53
CA LYS A 6 3.57 15.74 -2.25
C LYS A 6 3.55 14.74 -1.08
N GLU A 7 2.89 15.05 0.02
CA GLU A 7 2.78 14.16 1.20
C GLU A 7 1.94 12.93 0.87
N ILE A 8 0.85 13.11 0.11
CA ILE A 8 0.03 11.99 -0.38
C ILE A 8 0.87 11.05 -1.24
N MET A 9 1.66 11.61 -2.16
CA MET A 9 2.55 10.82 -3.02
C MET A 9 3.65 10.10 -2.23
N ILE A 10 4.23 10.74 -1.21
CA ILE A 10 5.23 10.11 -0.33
C ILE A 10 4.61 8.93 0.43
N ALA A 11 3.44 9.13 1.03
CA ALA A 11 2.74 8.09 1.77
C ALA A 11 2.35 6.91 0.86
N LEU A 12 1.84 7.19 -0.34
CA LEU A 12 1.56 6.16 -1.35
C LEU A 12 2.83 5.40 -1.74
N ASN A 13 3.91 6.10 -2.07
CA ASN A 13 5.17 5.44 -2.42
C ASN A 13 5.67 4.55 -1.30
N GLN A 14 5.59 5.02 -0.05
CA GLN A 14 5.98 4.22 1.11
C GLN A 14 5.16 2.93 1.21
N VAL A 15 3.84 3.00 1.07
CA VAL A 15 2.98 1.80 1.11
C VAL A 15 3.33 0.84 -0.04
N LEU A 16 3.52 1.35 -1.24
CA LEU A 16 3.80 0.53 -2.42
C LEU A 16 5.16 -0.16 -2.36
N THR A 17 6.21 0.50 -1.84
CA THR A 17 7.55 -0.10 -1.70
C THR A 17 7.68 -1.06 -0.53
N THR A 18 6.89 -0.87 0.53
CA THR A 18 6.92 -1.73 1.73
C THR A 18 5.95 -2.91 1.64
N THR A 19 5.01 -2.89 0.69
CA THR A 19 4.16 -4.05 0.38
C THR A 19 4.96 -5.03 -0.46
N VAL A 20 5.54 -6.03 0.19
CA VAL A 20 6.43 -7.02 -0.43
C VAL A 20 5.92 -8.44 -0.27
N TRP A 21 6.21 -9.29 -1.26
CA TRP A 21 5.95 -10.73 -1.20
C TRP A 21 7.01 -11.50 -2.00
N VAL A 22 6.98 -12.83 -1.88
CA VAL A 22 7.86 -13.73 -2.64
C VAL A 22 7.12 -14.19 -3.89
N ASN A 23 7.71 -13.98 -5.06
CA ASN A 23 7.14 -14.45 -6.33
C ASN A 23 7.46 -15.93 -6.61
N GLU A 24 6.99 -16.44 -7.74
CA GLU A 24 7.21 -17.83 -8.17
C GLU A 24 8.70 -18.18 -8.34
N ASP A 25 9.53 -17.19 -8.71
CA ASP A 25 10.99 -17.31 -8.86
C ASP A 25 11.75 -17.20 -7.52
N ARG A 26 11.04 -17.17 -6.38
CA ARG A 26 11.60 -17.00 -5.03
C ARG A 26 12.31 -15.66 -4.82
N GLN A 27 11.95 -14.65 -5.60
CA GLN A 27 12.45 -13.29 -5.46
C GLN A 27 11.51 -12.47 -4.59
N ILE A 28 12.07 -11.61 -3.76
CA ILE A 28 11.30 -10.61 -3.02
C ILE A 28 10.99 -9.49 -4.00
N ILE A 29 9.69 -9.25 -4.23
CA ILE A 29 9.21 -8.15 -5.08
C ILE A 29 8.29 -7.25 -4.29
N SER A 30 8.28 -5.96 -4.62
CA SER A 30 7.35 -4.99 -4.05
C SER A 30 6.21 -4.67 -5.02
N LEU A 31 5.12 -4.13 -4.48
CA LEU A 31 4.01 -3.63 -5.30
C LEU A 31 4.46 -2.46 -6.19
N ALA A 32 5.42 -1.66 -5.74
CA ALA A 32 6.01 -0.59 -6.54
C ALA A 32 6.78 -1.13 -7.77
N ASP A 33 7.56 -2.20 -7.60
CA ASP A 33 8.30 -2.85 -8.68
C ASP A 33 7.33 -3.39 -9.74
N GLU A 34 6.25 -4.03 -9.29
CA GLU A 34 5.29 -4.67 -10.18
C GLU A 34 4.43 -3.67 -10.96
N LEU A 35 4.12 -2.52 -10.33
CA LEU A 35 3.47 -1.39 -10.99
C LEU A 35 4.43 -0.58 -11.89
N LYS A 36 5.72 -0.93 -11.90
CA LYS A 36 6.79 -0.23 -12.64
C LYS A 36 6.91 1.24 -12.27
N ILE A 37 6.64 1.58 -11.01
CA ILE A 37 6.74 2.96 -10.54
C ILE A 37 8.20 3.38 -10.59
N GLY A 38 8.51 4.37 -11.42
CA GLY A 38 9.89 4.83 -11.63
C GLY A 38 10.68 4.09 -12.72
N HIS A 39 10.06 3.21 -13.52
CA HIS A 39 10.69 2.56 -14.68
C HIS A 39 9.95 2.86 -16.00
N ASN A 40 10.67 3.46 -16.97
CA ASN A 40 10.28 3.62 -18.39
C ASN A 40 8.83 4.07 -18.68
N ASN A 41 8.36 5.14 -18.03
CA ASN A 41 7.23 6.01 -18.42
C ASN A 41 5.81 5.41 -18.57
N ALA A 42 5.58 4.13 -18.23
CA ALA A 42 4.23 3.55 -18.26
C ALA A 42 3.89 2.87 -16.92
N PRO A 43 3.39 3.64 -15.93
CA PRO A 43 2.83 3.07 -14.71
C PRO A 43 1.73 2.07 -15.06
N ARG A 44 1.76 0.88 -14.48
CA ARG A 44 0.65 -0.08 -14.60
C ARG A 44 -0.42 0.22 -13.58
N SER A 45 -1.67 -0.12 -13.90
CA SER A 45 -2.76 -0.09 -12.92
C SER A 45 -2.75 -1.36 -12.08
N ILE A 46 -3.23 -1.28 -10.84
CA ILE A 46 -3.39 -2.46 -9.96
C ILE A 46 -4.32 -3.48 -10.63
N GLU A 47 -5.34 -3.00 -11.34
CA GLU A 47 -6.32 -3.79 -12.07
C GLU A 47 -5.71 -4.60 -13.23
N ASP A 48 -4.53 -4.22 -13.72
CA ASP A 48 -3.81 -4.90 -14.80
C ASP A 48 -2.79 -5.93 -14.30
N LEU A 49 -2.64 -6.06 -12.97
CA LEU A 49 -1.68 -6.98 -12.38
C LEU A 49 -2.11 -8.45 -12.53
N PRO A 50 -1.15 -9.38 -12.71
CA PRO A 50 -1.46 -10.79 -12.71
C PRO A 50 -2.01 -11.23 -11.35
N ARG A 51 -2.88 -12.25 -11.35
CA ARG A 51 -3.54 -12.75 -10.14
C ARG A 51 -2.53 -13.12 -9.04
N THR A 52 -1.39 -13.70 -9.40
CA THR A 52 -0.34 -14.10 -8.46
C THR A 52 0.23 -12.90 -7.69
N SER A 53 0.53 -11.81 -8.40
CA SER A 53 0.96 -10.54 -7.79
C SER A 53 -0.13 -9.91 -6.94
N LEU A 54 -1.40 -9.97 -7.37
CA LEU A 54 -2.53 -9.49 -6.57
C LEU A 54 -2.71 -10.28 -5.27
N VAL A 55 -2.56 -11.61 -5.30
CA VAL A 55 -2.63 -12.47 -4.11
C VAL A 55 -1.50 -12.13 -3.15
N GLY A 56 -0.27 -12.04 -3.66
CA GLY A 56 0.90 -11.68 -2.85
C GLY A 56 0.76 -10.32 -2.19
N ALA A 57 0.37 -9.30 -2.96
CA ALA A 57 0.12 -7.96 -2.44
C ALA A 57 -1.01 -7.94 -1.40
N TYR A 58 -2.12 -8.64 -1.66
CA TYR A 58 -3.25 -8.70 -0.73
C TYR A 58 -2.86 -9.35 0.59
N VAL A 59 -2.22 -10.52 0.56
CA VAL A 59 -1.77 -11.22 1.78
C VAL A 59 -0.75 -10.38 2.56
N SER A 60 0.18 -9.72 1.87
CA SER A 60 1.14 -8.81 2.50
C SER A 60 0.46 -7.65 3.22
N LEU A 61 -0.56 -7.04 2.59
CA LEU A 61 -1.36 -5.98 3.19
C LEU A 61 -2.22 -6.49 4.36
N GLN A 62 -2.79 -7.69 4.28
CA GLN A 62 -3.54 -8.31 5.37
C GLN A 62 -2.68 -8.49 6.61
N ILE A 63 -1.47 -9.05 6.45
CA ILE A 63 -0.50 -9.22 7.55
C ILE A 63 -0.14 -7.87 8.15
N ARG A 64 0.18 -6.88 7.31
CA ARG A 64 0.55 -5.55 7.78
C ARG A 64 -0.56 -4.85 8.57
N THR A 65 -1.81 -5.05 8.16
CA THR A 65 -2.97 -4.37 8.75
C THR A 65 -3.68 -5.20 9.82
N ASP A 66 -3.20 -6.42 10.10
CA ASP A 66 -3.85 -7.41 10.96
C ASP A 66 -5.32 -7.64 10.59
N ASN A 67 -5.63 -7.62 9.29
CA ASN A 67 -6.97 -7.84 8.75
C ASN A 67 -6.99 -9.11 7.90
N PHE A 68 -7.62 -10.17 8.43
CA PHE A 68 -7.78 -11.47 7.78
C PHE A 68 -9.24 -11.80 7.42
N ASP A 69 -10.04 -10.78 7.09
CA ASP A 69 -11.50 -10.90 6.91
C ASP A 69 -11.91 -11.93 5.83
N ALA A 70 -11.08 -12.13 4.80
CA ALA A 70 -11.38 -13.06 3.73
C ALA A 70 -10.12 -13.62 3.05
N ALA A 71 -10.19 -14.87 2.62
CA ALA A 71 -9.09 -15.56 1.95
C ALA A 71 -8.96 -15.10 0.49
N ALA A 72 -7.74 -14.79 0.05
CA ALA A 72 -7.44 -14.36 -1.32
C ALA A 72 -7.96 -15.36 -2.39
N GLU A 73 -7.88 -16.65 -2.08
CA GLU A 73 -8.31 -17.75 -2.98
C GLU A 73 -9.81 -17.74 -3.26
N SER A 74 -10.62 -17.25 -2.31
CA SER A 74 -12.08 -17.19 -2.43
C SER A 74 -12.58 -16.04 -3.30
N MET A 75 -11.70 -15.09 -3.66
CA MET A 75 -12.07 -13.90 -4.42
C MET A 75 -11.76 -14.04 -5.91
N ASP A 76 -12.63 -13.51 -6.76
CA ASP A 76 -12.31 -13.31 -8.16
C ASP A 76 -11.26 -12.20 -8.33
N THR A 77 -10.56 -12.19 -9.46
CA THR A 77 -9.43 -11.28 -9.70
C THR A 77 -9.82 -9.80 -9.65
N LYS A 78 -11.04 -9.44 -10.05
CA LYS A 78 -11.48 -8.04 -10.02
C LYS A 78 -11.73 -7.58 -8.60
N THR A 79 -12.40 -8.40 -7.80
CA THR A 79 -12.62 -8.13 -6.37
C THR A 79 -11.28 -8.03 -5.63
N LEU A 80 -10.33 -8.92 -5.94
CA LEU A 80 -9.01 -8.90 -5.33
C LEU A 80 -8.25 -7.60 -5.66
N ALA A 81 -8.25 -7.17 -6.93
CA ALA A 81 -7.65 -5.91 -7.35
C ALA A 81 -8.26 -4.70 -6.64
N LEU A 82 -9.60 -4.67 -6.51
CA LEU A 82 -10.29 -3.61 -5.78
C LEU A 82 -9.90 -3.58 -4.31
N ARG A 83 -9.84 -4.74 -3.65
CA ARG A 83 -9.45 -4.83 -2.24
C ARG A 83 -8.01 -4.38 -1.99
N VAL A 84 -7.07 -4.79 -2.84
CA VAL A 84 -5.68 -4.33 -2.78
C VAL A 84 -5.64 -2.80 -2.90
N LYS A 85 -6.36 -2.22 -3.86
CA LYS A 85 -6.44 -0.77 -4.05
C LYS A 85 -6.98 -0.06 -2.82
N GLU A 86 -8.10 -0.53 -2.26
CA GLU A 86 -8.72 0.04 -1.06
C GLU A 86 -7.77 0.00 0.14
N MET A 87 -7.10 -1.13 0.37
CA MET A 87 -6.15 -1.29 1.47
C MET A 87 -4.93 -0.37 1.32
N VAL A 88 -4.39 -0.24 0.10
CA VAL A 88 -3.28 0.70 -0.18
C VAL A 88 -3.68 2.13 0.14
N PHE A 89 -4.84 2.57 -0.31
CA PHE A 89 -5.32 3.93 -0.03
C PHE A 89 -5.64 4.15 1.44
N ALA A 90 -6.23 3.16 2.12
CA ALA A 90 -6.50 3.23 3.55
C ALA A 90 -5.19 3.36 4.36
N GLU A 91 -4.17 2.59 3.98
CA GLU A 91 -2.86 2.61 4.66
C GLU A 91 -2.10 3.91 4.38
N ALA A 92 -2.14 4.42 3.14
CA ALA A 92 -1.55 5.71 2.80
C ALA A 92 -2.25 6.85 3.56
N LYS A 93 -3.58 6.77 3.72
CA LYS A 93 -4.34 7.72 4.53
C LYS A 93 -3.92 7.70 6.00
N LYS A 94 -3.76 6.51 6.61
CA LYS A 94 -3.26 6.39 7.99
C LYS A 94 -1.87 6.99 8.15
N ALA A 95 -0.97 6.78 7.19
CA ALA A 95 0.37 7.35 7.22
C ALA A 95 0.35 8.88 7.22
N ILE A 96 -0.54 9.50 6.43
CA ILE A 96 -0.75 10.95 6.42
C ILE A 96 -1.32 11.42 7.76
N ASP A 97 -2.40 10.78 8.23
CA ASP A 97 -3.08 11.20 9.46
C ASP A 97 -2.17 11.06 10.70
N THR A 98 -1.24 10.09 10.69
CA THR A 98 -0.22 9.92 11.74
C THR A 98 0.86 11.00 11.67
N ALA A 99 1.32 11.36 10.46
CA ALA A 99 2.31 12.40 10.26
C ALA A 99 1.80 13.77 10.78
N ASP A 100 0.53 14.08 10.54
CA ASP A 100 -0.14 15.30 11.04
C ASP A 100 -0.28 15.31 12.58
N GLY A 101 -0.48 14.15 13.21
CA GLY A 101 -0.60 14.02 14.68
C GLY A 101 0.71 14.26 15.44
N THR A 102 1.86 14.14 14.79
CA THR A 102 3.17 14.37 15.42
C THR A 102 3.50 15.85 15.63
N LEU A 103 2.80 16.78 14.97
CA LEU A 103 3.03 18.22 15.09
C LEU A 103 2.27 18.88 16.26
N SER A 104 1.38 18.16 16.97
CA SER A 104 0.63 18.70 18.12
C SER A 104 1.18 18.32 19.50
N SER A 105 2.30 17.58 19.59
CA SER A 105 2.95 17.26 20.87
C SER A 105 4.01 18.32 21.24
N GLY A 106 3.60 19.57 21.25
CA GLY A 106 4.41 20.68 21.76
C GLY A 106 4.34 20.73 23.28
N VAL A 107 5.29 20.06 23.93
CA VAL A 107 5.88 20.38 25.25
C VAL A 107 4.94 21.00 26.29
N ALA A 108 4.37 20.16 27.16
CA ALA A 108 3.94 20.62 28.49
C ALA A 108 5.19 20.74 29.38
N MET A 109 5.80 21.93 29.45
CA MET A 109 6.71 22.29 30.54
C MET A 109 5.87 22.60 31.77
N ALA A 110 6.02 21.79 32.81
CA ALA A 110 5.41 22.03 34.12
C ALA A 110 5.98 23.31 34.76
N ALA A 111 5.08 24.01 35.47
CA ALA A 111 5.29 25.29 36.16
C ALA A 111 6.21 25.21 37.38
#